data_AF-A0A5P9WMR8-F1
#
_entry.id   AF-A0A5P9WMR8-F1
#
_cell.length_a   1.000
_cell.length_b   1.000
_cell.length_c   1.000
_cell.angle_alpha   90.00
_cell.angle_beta   90.00
_cell.angle_gamma   90.00
#
_symmetry.space_group_name_H-M   'P 1'
#
loop_
_entity.id
_entity.type
_entity.pdbx_description
1 polymer ?
#
loop_
_entity_poly.entity_id
_entity_poly.type
_entity_poly.pdbx_seq_one_letter_code
_entity_poly.pdbx_strand_id
1 'polypeptide(L)'
;MTILTRERLFTVSLHIHQGDARQAKASLLRRDGDRFIATYDPERASLGTAVMLARVTLSSEGITVSEVILEGHDPDLTALYRAASKLLLDVEIASGLRVTEPAVRVLSEDPTQATYLIPEGWDLNDALGRLPAAFAAARPKVARNLKRIEQAKKESGGKIDHALDVVAVLVLETDDPDGVYDEMLQLLHQVRTERTTAAAPATVA
;
A
#
# COMPACT_ATOMS: atom_id res chain seq x y z
N MET A 1 13.64 18.05 1.15
CA MET A 1 13.09 16.90 1.88
C MET A 1 13.74 15.68 1.26
N THR A 2 14.64 15.04 1.99
CA THR A 2 15.46 13.90 1.56
C THR A 2 14.66 12.63 1.79
N ILE A 3 14.06 12.04 0.74
CA ILE A 3 13.31 10.78 0.85
C ILE A 3 14.28 9.58 0.80
N LEU A 4 15.50 9.77 0.27
CA LEU A 4 16.47 8.70 0.12
C LEU A 4 17.55 8.69 1.20
N THR A 5 17.16 8.48 2.45
CA THR A 5 18.02 7.79 3.41
C THR A 5 17.58 6.34 3.53
N ARG A 6 17.88 5.57 2.48
CA ARG A 6 18.44 4.23 2.57
C ARG A 6 17.70 3.24 3.48
N GLU A 7 16.43 2.95 3.20
CA GLU A 7 15.81 1.69 3.61
C GLU A 7 15.19 1.04 2.37
N ARG A 8 15.47 -0.25 2.19
CA ARG A 8 14.78 -1.06 1.18
C ARG A 8 13.30 -0.93 1.50
N LEU A 9 12.47 -0.51 0.53
CA LEU A 9 11.02 -0.66 0.65
C LEU A 9 10.75 -2.15 0.82
N PHE A 10 10.66 -2.60 2.08
CA PHE A 10 10.32 -3.96 2.43
C PHE A 10 8.81 -4.03 2.40
N THR A 11 8.28 -4.29 1.21
CA THR A 11 6.88 -4.65 1.05
C THR A 11 6.67 -6.05 1.58
N VAL A 12 5.74 -6.20 2.53
CA VAL A 12 5.42 -7.51 3.13
C VAL A 12 3.94 -7.83 2.99
N SER A 13 3.64 -9.13 3.02
CA SER A 13 2.27 -9.61 3.19
C SER A 13 1.91 -9.63 4.68
N LEU A 14 0.72 -9.11 4.98
CA LEU A 14 0.12 -9.15 6.31
C LEU A 14 -1.05 -10.14 6.30
N HIS A 15 -0.93 -11.19 7.08
CA HIS A 15 -1.95 -12.21 7.26
C HIS A 15 -2.76 -11.90 8.52
N ILE A 16 -4.07 -11.85 8.40
CA ILE A 16 -4.98 -11.54 9.51
C ILE A 16 -5.77 -12.78 9.87
N HIS A 17 -5.73 -13.15 11.14
CA HIS A 17 -6.50 -14.24 11.69
C HIS A 17 -7.44 -13.73 12.77
N GLN A 18 -8.66 -14.25 12.77
CA GLN A 18 -9.54 -14.10 13.91
C GLN A 18 -9.03 -15.01 15.04
N GLY A 19 -8.76 -14.41 16.20
CA GLY A 19 -8.42 -15.13 17.43
C GLY A 19 -9.65 -15.35 18.30
N ASP A 20 -9.40 -15.97 19.46
CA ASP A 20 -10.43 -16.17 20.48
C ASP A 20 -10.63 -14.91 21.34
N ALA A 21 -11.87 -14.71 21.81
CA ALA A 21 -12.34 -13.59 22.64
C ALA A 21 -11.73 -13.51 24.07
N ARG A 22 -10.52 -14.03 24.26
CA ARG A 22 -9.83 -14.12 25.56
C ARG A 22 -8.46 -13.47 25.53
N GLN A 23 -8.09 -12.80 24.45
CA GLN A 23 -6.79 -12.16 24.34
C GLN A 23 -6.75 -10.87 25.16
N ALA A 24 -5.58 -10.59 25.76
CA ALA A 24 -5.39 -9.39 26.59
C ALA A 24 -5.29 -8.10 25.75
N LYS A 25 -4.96 -8.22 24.47
CA LYS A 25 -4.79 -7.11 23.52
C LYS A 25 -5.79 -7.26 22.37
N ALA A 26 -6.14 -6.13 21.75
CA ALA A 26 -7.03 -6.10 20.59
C ALA A 26 -6.43 -6.77 19.35
N SER A 27 -5.10 -6.68 19.19
CA SER A 27 -4.34 -7.40 18.17
C SER A 27 -2.96 -7.82 18.69
N LEU A 28 -2.48 -8.96 18.18
CA LEU A 28 -1.14 -9.49 18.41
C LEU A 28 -0.45 -9.67 17.06
N LEU A 29 0.62 -8.92 16.84
CA LEU A 29 1.43 -8.99 15.63
C LEU A 29 2.67 -9.85 15.88
N ARG A 30 2.95 -10.78 14.97
CA ARG A 30 4.18 -11.59 14.97
C ARG A 30 4.75 -11.70 13.57
N ARG A 31 6.06 -11.88 13.49
CA ARG A 31 6.75 -12.23 12.25
C ARG A 31 6.79 -13.74 12.07
N ASP A 32 6.54 -14.22 10.85
CA ASP A 32 6.62 -15.62 10.45
C ASP A 32 7.40 -15.71 9.13
N GLY A 33 8.73 -15.81 9.22
CA GLY A 33 9.60 -15.74 8.04
C GLY A 33 9.60 -14.36 7.37
N ASP A 34 9.12 -14.31 6.13
CA ASP A 34 9.00 -13.13 5.27
C ASP A 34 7.63 -12.44 5.36
N ARG A 35 6.66 -13.05 6.04
CA ARG A 35 5.32 -12.50 6.26
C ARG A 35 5.10 -12.10 7.71
N PHE A 36 4.07 -11.28 7.90
CA PHE A 36 3.57 -10.92 9.22
C PHE A 36 2.20 -11.51 9.45
N ILE A 37 1.94 -11.93 10.68
CA ILE A 37 0.66 -12.49 11.11
C ILE A 37 0.13 -11.61 12.23
N ALA A 38 -1.04 -11.02 12.04
CA ALA A 38 -1.80 -10.37 13.10
C ALA A 38 -3.00 -11.25 13.48
N THR A 39 -3.10 -11.57 14.76
CA THR A 39 -4.31 -12.20 15.31
C THR A 39 -5.11 -11.14 16.05
N TYR A 40 -6.41 -11.02 15.79
CA TYR A 40 -7.27 -10.02 16.44
C TYR A 40 -8.41 -10.65 17.23
N ASP A 41 -8.81 -9.96 18.30
CA ASP A 41 -9.98 -10.32 19.10
C ASP A 41 -11.21 -9.53 18.60
N PRO A 42 -12.22 -10.20 18.03
CA PRO A 42 -13.38 -9.53 17.44
C PRO A 42 -14.27 -8.83 18.49
N GLU A 43 -14.18 -9.19 19.77
CA GLU A 43 -14.91 -8.48 20.84
C GLU A 43 -14.23 -7.14 21.21
N ARG A 44 -12.96 -6.95 20.82
CA ARG A 44 -12.15 -5.78 21.19
C ARG A 44 -11.86 -4.84 20.03
N ALA A 45 -11.79 -5.36 18.80
CA ALA A 45 -11.56 -4.56 17.61
C ALA A 45 -12.29 -5.14 16.41
N SER A 46 -12.81 -4.26 15.56
CA SER A 46 -13.25 -4.66 14.23
C SER A 46 -12.05 -5.14 13.40
N LEU A 47 -12.32 -5.95 12.38
CA LEU A 47 -11.30 -6.39 11.44
C LEU A 47 -10.53 -5.21 10.83
N GLY A 48 -11.23 -4.18 10.37
CA GLY A 48 -10.63 -2.98 9.78
C GLY A 48 -9.70 -2.27 10.77
N THR A 49 -10.14 -2.12 12.02
CA THR A 49 -9.31 -1.55 13.10
C THR A 49 -8.07 -2.38 13.38
N ALA A 50 -8.18 -3.72 13.38
CA ALA A 50 -7.04 -4.60 13.60
C ALA A 50 -5.99 -4.48 12.47
N VAL A 51 -6.45 -4.41 11.21
CA VAL A 51 -5.59 -4.20 10.04
C VAL A 51 -4.89 -2.85 10.11
N MET A 52 -5.62 -1.77 10.40
CA MET A 52 -5.07 -0.43 10.57
C MET A 52 -3.99 -0.41 11.67
N LEU A 53 -4.27 -0.99 12.84
CA LEU A 53 -3.30 -1.05 13.94
C LEU A 53 -2.03 -1.82 13.57
N ALA A 54 -2.17 -2.94 12.85
CA ALA A 54 -1.03 -3.70 12.37
C ALA A 54 -0.20 -2.91 11.36
N ARG A 55 -0.85 -2.22 10.40
CA ARG A 55 -0.19 -1.34 9.43
C ARG A 55 0.57 -0.19 10.10
N VAL A 56 -0.06 0.49 11.06
CA VAL A 56 0.58 1.58 11.81
C VAL A 56 1.80 1.06 12.59
N THR A 57 1.68 -0.11 13.23
CA THR A 57 2.80 -0.72 13.96
C THR A 57 3.96 -1.03 13.02
N LEU A 58 3.69 -1.68 11.88
CA LEU A 58 4.71 -2.01 10.88
C LEU A 58 5.34 -0.77 10.25
N SER A 59 4.53 0.25 9.95
CA SER A 59 5.02 1.53 9.41
C SER A 59 5.97 2.23 10.38
N SER A 60 5.71 2.16 11.69
CA SER A 60 6.64 2.68 12.71
C SER A 60 8.00 1.96 12.75
N GLU A 61 8.07 0.76 12.17
CA GLU A 61 9.29 -0.04 11.99
C GLU A 61 9.88 0.08 10.57
N GLY A 62 9.37 0.98 9.73
CA GLY A 62 9.82 1.17 8.34
C GLY A 62 9.34 0.07 7.37
N ILE A 63 8.27 -0.65 7.71
CA ILE A 63 7.75 -1.78 6.93
C ILE A 63 6.42 -1.41 6.27
N THR A 64 6.37 -1.45 4.94
CA THR A 64 5.16 -1.18 4.15
C THR A 64 4.40 -2.48 3.87
N VAL A 65 3.10 -2.50 4.16
CA VAL A 65 2.24 -3.66 3.85
C VAL A 65 1.68 -3.54 2.43
N SER A 66 2.15 -4.41 1.53
CA SER A 66 1.71 -4.44 0.12
C SER A 66 0.42 -5.22 -0.10
N GLU A 67 0.13 -6.19 0.76
CA GLU A 67 -1.10 -6.96 0.69
C GLU A 67 -1.58 -7.41 2.06
N VAL A 68 -2.90 -7.43 2.23
CA VAL A 68 -3.56 -8.01 3.40
C VAL A 68 -4.29 -9.27 2.94
N ILE A 69 -4.05 -10.37 3.64
CA ILE A 69 -4.65 -11.68 3.40
C ILE A 69 -5.43 -12.06 4.66
N LEU A 70 -6.74 -12.25 4.51
CA LEU A 70 -7.61 -12.62 5.62
C LEU A 70 -7.73 -14.13 5.67
N GLU A 71 -7.11 -14.77 6.64
CA GLU A 71 -7.17 -16.22 6.80
C GLU A 71 -8.45 -16.62 7.54
N GLY A 72 -9.17 -17.61 7.00
CA GLY A 72 -10.44 -18.09 7.58
C GLY A 72 -11.63 -17.14 7.42
N HIS A 73 -11.49 -16.08 6.64
CA HIS A 73 -12.58 -15.15 6.31
C HIS A 73 -13.20 -15.47 4.95
N ASP A 74 -14.30 -14.78 4.64
CA ASP A 74 -14.95 -14.84 3.34
C ASP A 74 -13.95 -14.52 2.19
N PRO A 75 -13.94 -15.29 1.08
CA PRO A 75 -13.03 -15.05 -0.04
C PRO A 75 -13.20 -13.69 -0.72
N ASP A 76 -14.42 -13.18 -0.83
CA ASP A 76 -14.70 -11.90 -1.47
C ASP A 76 -14.23 -10.75 -0.58
N LEU A 77 -14.40 -10.90 0.75
CA LEU A 77 -13.81 -9.99 1.73
C LEU A 77 -12.27 -9.98 1.63
N THR A 78 -11.66 -11.15 1.45
CA THR A 78 -10.21 -11.27 1.27
C THR A 78 -9.75 -10.60 -0.02
N ALA A 79 -10.47 -10.80 -1.12
CA ALA A 79 -10.17 -10.18 -2.41
C ALA A 79 -10.25 -8.64 -2.32
N LEU A 80 -11.27 -8.13 -1.63
CA LEU A 80 -11.45 -6.71 -1.36
C LEU A 80 -10.30 -6.11 -0.56
N TYR A 81 -9.94 -6.69 0.59
CA TYR A 81 -8.83 -6.20 1.42
C TYR A 81 -7.50 -6.27 0.67
N ARG A 82 -7.27 -7.33 -0.10
CA ARG A 82 -6.07 -7.45 -0.96
C ARG A 82 -6.02 -6.36 -2.02
N ALA A 83 -7.15 -6.07 -2.68
CA ALA A 83 -7.21 -5.02 -3.71
C ALA A 83 -7.02 -3.61 -3.12
N ALA A 84 -7.68 -3.31 -2.00
CA ALA A 84 -7.52 -2.04 -1.28
C ALA A 84 -6.08 -1.83 -0.79
N SER A 85 -5.44 -2.90 -0.30
CA SER A 85 -4.05 -2.87 0.18
C SER A 85 -3.04 -2.47 -0.90
N LYS A 86 -3.26 -2.88 -2.15
CA LYS A 86 -2.40 -2.48 -3.28
C LYS A 86 -2.48 -0.98 -3.59
N LEU A 87 -3.54 -0.32 -3.13
CA LEU A 87 -3.73 1.13 -3.24
C LEU A 87 -3.38 1.86 -1.93
N LEU A 88 -2.75 1.16 -0.96
CA LEU A 88 -2.48 1.63 0.39
C LEU A 88 -3.73 2.19 1.08
N LEU A 89 -4.88 1.53 0.86
CA LEU A 89 -6.13 1.87 1.52
C LEU A 89 -6.42 0.89 2.65
N ASP A 90 -6.82 1.42 3.80
CA ASP A 90 -7.56 0.66 4.79
C ASP A 90 -8.98 0.38 4.29
N VAL A 91 -9.65 -0.59 4.90
CA VAL A 91 -11.04 -0.92 4.60
C VAL A 91 -11.84 -0.84 5.89
N GLU A 92 -12.98 -0.16 5.82
CA GLU A 92 -13.92 -0.09 6.92
C GLU A 92 -15.33 -0.37 6.40
N ILE A 93 -15.96 -1.40 6.97
CA ILE A 93 -17.37 -1.71 6.77
C ILE A 93 -18.11 -1.08 7.93
N ALA A 94 -18.89 -0.03 7.64
CA ALA A 94 -19.45 0.82 8.69
C ALA A 94 -20.97 0.78 8.72
N SER A 95 -21.50 0.58 9.92
CA SER A 95 -22.93 0.72 10.24
C SER A 95 -23.27 2.20 10.49
N GLY A 96 -24.39 2.69 9.96
CA GLY A 96 -24.94 4.00 10.35
C GLY A 96 -24.24 5.24 9.78
N LEU A 97 -23.33 5.08 8.82
CA LEU A 97 -22.81 6.22 8.05
C LEU A 97 -23.90 6.76 7.11
N ARG A 98 -23.89 8.08 6.85
CA ARG A 98 -24.67 8.69 5.75
C ARG A 98 -24.13 8.35 4.36
N VAL A 99 -23.11 7.51 4.29
CA VAL A 99 -22.49 7.04 3.06
C VAL A 99 -23.40 5.99 2.46
N THR A 100 -24.01 6.29 1.32
CA THR A 100 -24.96 5.39 0.65
C THR A 100 -24.30 4.52 -0.41
N GLU A 101 -23.03 4.77 -0.73
CA GLU A 101 -22.27 4.01 -1.74
C GLU A 101 -20.79 3.91 -1.32
N PRO A 102 -20.06 2.85 -1.70
CA PRO A 102 -18.64 2.71 -1.41
C PRO A 102 -17.81 3.91 -1.90
N ALA A 103 -16.96 4.44 -1.03
CA ALA A 103 -16.17 5.65 -1.32
C ALA A 103 -14.83 5.64 -0.58
N VAL A 104 -13.82 6.29 -1.16
CA VAL A 104 -12.53 6.51 -0.49
C VAL A 104 -12.59 7.83 0.28
N ARG A 105 -12.24 7.78 1.57
CA ARG A 105 -12.09 8.93 2.44
C ARG A 105 -10.64 9.07 2.85
N VAL A 106 -10.05 10.25 2.62
CA VAL A 106 -8.73 10.60 3.12
C VAL A 106 -8.90 11.17 4.53
N LEU A 107 -8.28 10.53 5.53
CA LEU A 107 -8.50 10.86 6.94
C LEU A 107 -7.56 11.94 7.47
N SER A 108 -6.36 12.08 6.88
CA SER A 108 -5.38 13.08 7.26
C SER A 108 -4.53 13.54 6.07
N GLU A 109 -3.60 14.47 6.32
CA GLU A 109 -2.61 14.89 5.33
C GLU A 109 -1.62 13.76 4.98
N ASP A 110 -1.55 12.69 5.77
CA ASP A 110 -0.75 11.51 5.48
C ASP A 110 -1.42 10.69 4.34
N PRO A 111 -0.76 10.55 3.18
CA PRO A 111 -1.27 9.77 2.05
C PRO A 111 -1.59 8.32 2.37
N THR A 112 -0.95 7.73 3.37
CA THR A 112 -1.20 6.34 3.75
C THR A 112 -2.44 6.17 4.63
N GLN A 113 -3.00 7.28 5.12
CA GLN A 113 -4.21 7.31 5.95
C GLN A 113 -5.45 7.60 5.10
N ALA A 114 -5.76 6.69 4.19
CA ALA A 114 -7.01 6.71 3.43
C ALA A 114 -7.76 5.39 3.59
N THR A 115 -9.07 5.50 3.71
CA THR A 115 -9.95 4.37 4.01
C THR A 115 -10.99 4.23 2.92
N TYR A 116 -11.14 3.01 2.40
CA TYR A 116 -12.27 2.64 1.59
C TYR A 116 -13.44 2.26 2.49
N LEU A 117 -14.42 3.16 2.54
CA LEU A 117 -15.64 3.03 3.33
C LEU A 117 -16.68 2.27 2.53
N ILE A 118 -17.20 1.20 3.12
CA ILE A 118 -18.24 0.37 2.52
C ILE A 118 -19.45 0.38 3.46
N PRO A 119 -20.66 0.72 2.98
CA PRO A 119 -21.87 0.61 3.78
C PRO A 119 -22.09 -0.83 4.24
N GLU A 120 -22.47 -1.03 5.49
CA GLU A 120 -22.87 -2.35 5.98
C GLU A 120 -23.97 -2.96 5.10
N GLY A 121 -23.83 -4.26 4.78
CA GLY A 121 -24.76 -4.98 3.91
C GLY A 121 -24.57 -4.75 2.41
N TRP A 122 -23.60 -3.94 1.99
CA TRP A 122 -23.25 -3.79 0.57
C TRP A 122 -22.63 -5.07 0.02
N ASP A 123 -22.89 -5.36 -1.26
CA ASP A 123 -22.29 -6.52 -1.96
C ASP A 123 -20.78 -6.34 -2.14
N LEU A 124 -19.98 -7.27 -1.60
CA LEU A 124 -18.52 -7.12 -1.59
C LEU A 124 -17.91 -7.17 -2.98
N ASN A 125 -18.51 -7.88 -3.93
CA ASN A 125 -18.04 -7.93 -5.31
C ASN A 125 -18.32 -6.62 -6.05
N ASP A 126 -19.48 -6.01 -5.85
CA ASP A 126 -19.76 -4.66 -6.36
C ASP A 126 -18.84 -3.62 -5.72
N ALA A 127 -18.61 -3.70 -4.40
CA ALA A 127 -17.65 -2.82 -3.73
C ALA A 127 -16.22 -2.99 -4.30
N LEU A 128 -15.77 -4.22 -4.55
CA LEU A 128 -14.50 -4.49 -5.21
C LEU A 128 -14.45 -3.90 -6.63
N GLY A 129 -15.53 -4.04 -7.40
CA GLY A 129 -15.65 -3.48 -8.75
C GLY A 129 -15.60 -1.95 -8.79
N ARG A 130 -16.11 -1.28 -7.74
CA ARG A 130 -16.14 0.19 -7.61
C ARG A 130 -14.85 0.80 -7.09
N LEU A 131 -14.02 0.01 -6.40
CA LEU A 131 -12.79 0.48 -5.75
C LEU A 131 -11.88 1.33 -6.68
N PRO A 132 -11.59 0.93 -7.93
CA PRO A 132 -10.74 1.74 -8.82
C PRO A 132 -11.33 3.13 -9.11
N ALA A 133 -12.65 3.21 -9.32
CA ALA A 133 -13.33 4.47 -9.60
C ALA A 133 -13.38 5.37 -8.35
N ALA A 134 -13.69 4.79 -7.19
CA ALA A 134 -13.69 5.50 -5.91
C ALA A 134 -12.30 6.07 -5.58
N PHE A 135 -11.25 5.27 -5.79
CA PHE A 135 -9.86 5.73 -5.63
C PHE A 135 -9.51 6.85 -6.62
N ALA A 136 -9.86 6.71 -7.89
CA ALA A 136 -9.59 7.74 -8.89
C ALA A 136 -10.33 9.06 -8.63
N ALA A 137 -11.54 8.99 -8.05
CA ALA A 137 -12.28 10.16 -7.63
C ALA A 137 -11.59 10.88 -6.46
N ALA A 138 -11.05 10.14 -5.49
CA ALA A 138 -10.33 10.70 -4.35
C ALA A 138 -8.92 11.21 -4.71
N ARG A 139 -8.20 10.51 -5.60
CA ARG A 139 -6.79 10.79 -5.96
C ARG A 139 -6.56 10.76 -7.47
N PRO A 140 -7.10 11.72 -8.24
CA PRO A 140 -7.07 11.68 -9.70
C PRO A 140 -5.66 11.76 -10.30
N LYS A 141 -4.73 12.49 -9.66
CA LYS A 141 -3.35 12.62 -10.13
C LYS A 141 -2.59 11.31 -9.96
N VAL A 142 -2.68 10.68 -8.79
CA VAL A 142 -2.08 9.37 -8.52
C VAL A 142 -2.67 8.30 -9.42
N ALA A 143 -3.99 8.19 -9.52
CA ALA A 143 -4.65 7.19 -10.36
C ALA A 143 -4.21 7.26 -11.84
N ARG A 144 -4.07 8.48 -12.39
CA ARG A 144 -3.54 8.66 -13.76
C ARG A 144 -2.10 8.17 -13.91
N ASN A 145 -1.25 8.43 -12.93
CA ASN A 145 0.15 8.00 -12.98
C ASN A 145 0.30 6.49 -12.77
N LEU A 146 -0.45 5.88 -11.86
CA LEU A 146 -0.48 4.42 -11.72
C LEU A 146 -0.92 3.73 -13.02
N LYS A 147 -1.92 4.28 -13.71
CA LYS A 147 -2.32 3.78 -15.03
C LYS A 147 -1.21 3.89 -16.08
N ARG A 148 -0.44 4.97 -16.07
CA ARG A 148 0.73 5.14 -16.96
C ARG A 148 1.84 4.15 -16.64
N ILE A 149 2.11 3.92 -15.36
CA ILE A 149 3.08 2.94 -14.89
C ILE A 149 2.69 1.54 -15.36
N GLU A 150 1.43 1.13 -15.16
CA GLU A 150 0.92 -0.16 -15.64
C GLU A 150 1.00 -0.31 -17.17
N GLN A 151 0.77 0.77 -17.91
CA GLN A 151 0.97 0.77 -19.36
C GLN A 151 2.44 0.60 -19.73
N ALA A 152 3.35 1.30 -19.05
CA ALA A 152 4.79 1.18 -19.26
C ALA A 152 5.32 -0.23 -18.94
N LYS A 153 4.78 -0.91 -17.92
CA LYS A 153 5.09 -2.31 -17.61
C LYS A 153 4.79 -3.22 -18.81
N LYS A 154 3.57 -3.11 -19.36
CA LYS A 154 3.14 -3.86 -20.56
C LYS A 154 4.05 -3.61 -21.76
N GLU A 155 4.43 -2.36 -22.00
CA GLU A 155 5.30 -1.96 -23.12
C GLU A 155 6.75 -2.42 -22.94
N SER A 156 7.22 -2.51 -21.69
CA SER A 156 8.60 -2.89 -21.39
C SER A 156 8.89 -4.39 -21.56
N GLY A 157 7.86 -5.22 -21.67
CA GLY A 157 7.99 -6.67 -21.70
C GLY A 157 8.60 -7.25 -20.43
N GLY A 158 8.35 -6.65 -19.27
CA GLY A 158 8.78 -7.16 -17.96
C GLY A 158 10.16 -6.69 -17.48
N LYS A 159 10.96 -6.05 -18.34
CA LYS A 159 12.38 -5.75 -18.05
C LYS A 159 12.60 -4.78 -16.89
N ILE A 160 11.63 -3.90 -16.64
CA ILE A 160 11.71 -2.85 -15.63
C ILE A 160 10.53 -2.89 -14.66
N ASP A 161 9.77 -3.99 -14.63
CA ASP A 161 8.55 -4.09 -13.83
C ASP A 161 8.83 -3.85 -12.36
N HIS A 162 9.90 -4.44 -11.82
CA HIS A 162 10.27 -4.23 -10.42
C HIS A 162 10.57 -2.75 -10.11
N ALA A 163 11.27 -2.05 -11.01
CA ALA A 163 11.54 -0.63 -10.82
C ALA A 163 10.25 0.19 -10.88
N LEU A 164 9.36 -0.15 -11.82
CA LEU A 164 8.04 0.49 -11.98
C LEU A 164 7.11 0.22 -10.79
N ASP A 165 7.19 -0.96 -10.18
CA ASP A 165 6.47 -1.30 -8.94
C ASP A 165 6.97 -0.44 -7.77
N VAL A 166 8.28 -0.24 -7.65
CA VAL A 166 8.87 0.66 -6.65
C VAL A 166 8.37 2.10 -6.86
N VAL A 167 8.33 2.58 -8.12
CA VAL A 167 7.77 3.91 -8.42
C VAL A 167 6.31 3.99 -7.99
N ALA A 168 5.50 2.99 -8.32
CA ALA A 168 4.08 2.98 -7.97
C ALA A 168 3.86 3.08 -6.46
N VAL A 169 4.67 2.36 -5.66
CA VAL A 169 4.62 2.42 -4.19
C VAL A 169 4.99 3.82 -3.69
N LEU A 170 6.10 4.40 -4.18
CA LEU A 170 6.52 5.75 -3.77
C LEU A 170 5.47 6.81 -4.11
N VAL A 171 4.82 6.70 -5.27
CA VAL A 171 3.72 7.59 -5.67
C VAL A 171 2.54 7.48 -4.70
N LEU A 172 2.22 6.27 -4.22
CA LEU A 172 1.14 6.04 -3.27
C LEU A 172 1.48 6.58 -1.87
N GLU A 173 2.71 6.36 -1.39
CA GLU A 173 3.18 6.79 -0.07
C GLU A 173 3.32 8.31 0.05
N THR A 174 3.65 8.99 -1.04
CA THR A 174 3.89 10.45 -1.04
C THR A 174 2.69 11.27 -1.51
N ASP A 175 1.73 10.66 -2.20
CA ASP A 175 0.70 11.35 -3.00
C ASP A 175 1.27 12.37 -4.00
N ASP A 176 2.59 12.30 -4.30
CA ASP A 176 3.28 13.23 -5.18
C ASP A 176 4.02 12.53 -6.32
N PRO A 177 3.30 12.21 -7.41
CA PRO A 177 3.93 11.65 -8.59
C PRO A 177 5.07 12.48 -9.17
N ASP A 178 4.97 13.81 -9.13
CA ASP A 178 5.95 14.67 -9.82
C ASP A 178 7.26 14.69 -9.03
N GLY A 179 7.19 14.85 -7.70
CA GLY A 179 8.36 14.76 -6.82
C GLY A 179 9.08 13.42 -6.91
N VAL A 180 8.33 12.31 -6.97
CA VAL A 180 8.91 10.96 -7.16
C VAL A 180 9.68 10.88 -8.49
N TYR A 181 9.11 11.38 -9.59
CA TYR A 181 9.79 11.37 -10.89
C TYR A 181 11.03 12.26 -10.90
N ASP A 182 10.97 13.45 -10.29
CA ASP A 182 12.11 14.37 -10.19
C ASP A 182 13.28 13.74 -9.42
N GLU A 183 13.00 13.11 -8.28
CA GLU A 183 14.02 12.46 -7.45
C GLU A 183 14.62 11.22 -8.15
N MET A 184 13.79 10.43 -8.84
CA MET A 184 14.27 9.34 -9.67
C MET A 184 15.18 9.81 -10.81
N LEU A 185 14.82 10.90 -11.49
CA LEU A 185 15.65 11.48 -12.53
C LEU A 185 16.99 11.90 -11.94
N GLN A 186 17.01 12.57 -10.79
CA GLN A 186 18.25 12.95 -10.11
C GLN A 186 19.14 11.73 -9.80
N LEU A 187 18.57 10.65 -9.27
CA LEU A 187 19.28 9.41 -9.01
C LEU A 187 19.89 8.79 -10.28
N LEU A 188 19.13 8.73 -11.38
CA LEU A 188 19.64 8.19 -12.64
C LEU A 188 20.80 9.03 -13.19
N HIS A 189 20.74 10.36 -13.05
CA HIS A 189 21.84 11.25 -13.42
C HIS A 189 23.07 11.01 -12.54
N GLN A 190 22.89 10.81 -11.23
CA GLN A 190 23.98 10.49 -10.31
C GLN A 190 24.64 9.15 -10.67
N VAL A 191 23.87 8.07 -10.86
CA VAL A 191 24.42 6.76 -11.24
C VAL A 191 25.14 6.82 -12.58
N ARG A 192 24.62 7.59 -13.54
CA ARG A 192 25.28 7.77 -14.85
C ARG A 192 26.60 8.50 -14.71
N THR A 193 26.64 9.58 -13.94
CA THR A 193 27.87 10.36 -13.72
C THR A 193 28.93 9.52 -13.00
N GLU A 194 28.56 8.81 -11.93
CA GLU A 194 29.46 7.91 -11.19
C GLU A 194 30.04 6.78 -12.07
N ARG A 195 29.21 6.15 -12.92
CA ARG A 195 29.71 5.15 -13.88
C ARG A 195 30.66 5.73 -14.92
N THR A 196 30.42 6.97 -15.36
CA THR A 196 31.28 7.65 -16.34
C THR A 196 32.61 8.02 -15.72
N THR A 197 32.63 8.45 -14.45
CA THR A 197 33.85 8.75 -13.70
C THR A 197 34.66 7.50 -13.36
N ALA A 198 33.99 6.38 -13.02
CA ALA A 198 34.66 5.10 -12.78
C ALA A 198 35.25 4.46 -14.06
N ALA A 199 34.71 4.80 -15.24
CA ALA A 199 35.20 4.34 -16.53
C ALA A 199 36.26 5.28 -17.16
N ALA A 200 36.57 6.42 -16.53
CA ALA A 200 37.63 7.30 -16.99
C ALA A 200 38.99 6.61 -16.78
N PRO A 201 39.84 6.46 -17.81
CA PRO A 201 41.13 5.81 -17.66
C PRO A 201 41.98 6.62 -16.69
N ALA A 202 42.58 5.95 -15.70
CA ALA A 202 43.58 6.54 -14.83
C ALA A 202 44.67 7.15 -15.72
N THR A 203 44.73 8.48 -15.75
CA THR A 203 45.81 9.19 -16.43
C THR A 203 47.06 8.92 -15.60
N VAL A 204 47.91 8.03 -16.13
CA VAL A 204 49.21 7.71 -15.56
C VAL A 204 50.05 8.98 -15.59
N ALA A 205 50.49 9.44 -14.41
CA ALA A 205 51.57 10.41 -14.24
C ALA A 205 52.84 9.66 -13.82
#